data_AF-A0A0C3JUQ6-F1
#
_entry.id   AF-A0A0C3JUQ6-F1
#
_cell.length_a   1.000
_cell.length_b   1.000
_cell.length_c   1.000
_cell.angle_alpha   90.00
_cell.angle_beta   90.00
_cell.angle_gamma   90.00
#
_symmetry.space_group_name_H-M   'P 1'
#
loop_
_entity.id
_entity.type
_entity.pdbx_description
1 polymer ?
#
loop_
_entity_poly.entity_id
_entity_poly.type
_entity_poly.pdbx_seq_one_letter_code
_entity_poly.pdbx_strand_id
1 'polypeptide(L)'
;MILVGVLRHYVVFLLQPPPKKLSRAGVREQRALARSQILRATSSKSLIPPAYHKALSQYLSDAFKDGVYLKDGPPNGDAASSAANALTDPAAMDGMMAGMKTQMVMMVPQMIIMGWINFFFQGFVLIKLPFPLTFGFKSMLQRDIEAPDMDVKWVSSLSWYFLNLFGLNGFYRLFLGGDNSADSSRDMTMSPFASAGTTQLSQPQDFAKLFKAERDNLELSEGQYTWVGEDLDLKVLRKYGKLPPKLD
;
A
#
# COMPACT_ATOMS: atom_id res chain seq x y z
N MET A 1 9.57 12.31 22.59
CA MET A 1 9.22 11.77 21.26
C MET A 1 9.69 10.34 21.07
N ILE A 2 10.96 10.02 21.32
CA ILE A 2 11.51 8.66 21.13
C ILE A 2 10.72 7.58 21.91
N LEU A 3 10.58 7.73 23.24
CA LEU A 3 9.85 6.77 24.06
C LEU A 3 8.39 6.60 23.63
N VAL A 4 7.76 7.69 23.16
CA VAL A 4 6.37 7.65 22.69
C VAL A 4 6.27 6.87 21.38
N GLY A 5 7.21 7.05 20.45
CA GLY A 5 7.27 6.26 19.23
C GLY A 5 7.53 4.77 19.50
N VAL A 6 8.40 4.46 20.45
CA VAL A 6 8.68 3.08 20.89
C VAL A 6 7.46 2.44 21.55
N LEU A 7 6.81 3.15 22.48
CA LEU A 7 5.59 2.67 23.14
C LEU A 7 4.48 2.44 22.12
N ARG A 8 4.27 3.39 21.21
CA ARG A 8 3.32 3.27 20.11
C ARG A 8 3.61 2.02 19.27
N HIS A 9 4.87 1.77 18.94
CA HIS A 9 5.23 0.60 18.14
C HIS A 9 4.79 -0.71 18.80
N TYR A 10 5.10 -0.88 20.08
CA TYR A 10 4.71 -2.05 20.84
C TYR A 10 3.20 -2.16 21.07
N VAL A 11 2.52 -1.04 21.34
CA VAL A 11 1.05 -1.02 21.47
C VAL A 11 0.40 -1.48 20.16
N VAL A 12 0.83 -0.95 19.01
CA VAL A 12 0.32 -1.39 17.71
C VAL A 12 0.60 -2.87 17.49
N PHE A 13 1.81 -3.33 17.76
CA PHE A 13 2.19 -4.73 17.61
C PHE A 13 1.29 -5.65 18.46
N LEU A 14 0.96 -5.25 19.69
CA LEU A 14 0.06 -5.99 20.57
C LEU A 14 -1.41 -5.93 20.14
N LEU A 15 -1.83 -4.85 19.50
CA LEU A 15 -3.20 -4.69 19.00
C LEU A 15 -3.43 -5.37 17.64
N GLN A 16 -2.39 -5.78 16.92
CA GLN A 16 -2.53 -6.46 15.65
C GLN A 16 -3.22 -7.82 15.87
N PRO A 17 -4.43 -8.03 15.32
CA PRO A 17 -5.07 -9.33 15.42
C PRO A 17 -4.24 -10.37 14.65
N PRO A 18 -4.21 -11.64 15.10
CA PRO A 18 -3.57 -12.69 14.33
C PRO A 18 -4.20 -12.76 12.92
N PRO A 19 -3.41 -13.10 11.88
CA PRO A 19 -3.90 -13.12 10.51
C PRO A 19 -5.12 -14.03 10.43
N LYS A 20 -6.26 -13.46 10.01
CA LYS A 20 -7.52 -14.19 9.90
C LYS A 20 -7.33 -15.34 8.91
N LYS A 21 -7.57 -16.57 9.39
CA LYS A 21 -7.51 -17.75 8.53
C LYS A 21 -8.62 -17.67 7.50
N LEU A 22 -8.26 -17.38 6.25
CA LEU A 22 -9.20 -17.46 5.13
C LEU A 22 -9.63 -18.91 4.92
N SER A 23 -10.87 -19.10 4.47
CA SER A 23 -11.36 -20.44 4.09
C SER A 23 -10.57 -20.96 2.89
N ARG A 24 -10.44 -22.29 2.75
CA ARG A 24 -9.72 -22.91 1.63
C ARG A 24 -10.27 -22.45 0.27
N ALA A 25 -11.60 -22.29 0.17
CA ALA A 25 -12.26 -21.78 -1.03
C ALA A 25 -11.87 -20.32 -1.34
N GLY A 26 -11.88 -19.42 -0.34
CA GLY A 26 -11.49 -18.03 -0.54
C GLY A 26 -10.01 -17.83 -0.86
N VAL A 27 -9.13 -18.65 -0.27
CA VAL A 27 -7.71 -18.67 -0.67
C VAL A 27 -7.56 -19.14 -2.12
N ARG A 28 -8.33 -20.15 -2.53
CA ARG A 28 -8.29 -20.68 -3.89
C ARG A 28 -8.72 -19.62 -4.91
N GLU A 29 -9.78 -18.86 -4.65
CA GLU A 29 -10.21 -17.72 -5.48
C GLU A 29 -9.11 -16.68 -5.66
N GLN A 30 -8.53 -16.23 -4.54
CA GLN A 30 -7.49 -15.20 -4.55
C GLN A 30 -6.22 -15.68 -5.27
N ARG A 31 -5.83 -16.94 -5.07
CA ARG A 31 -4.63 -17.53 -5.69
C ARG A 31 -4.83 -17.77 -7.19
N ALA A 32 -6.02 -18.15 -7.63
CA ALA A 32 -6.33 -18.31 -9.04
C ALA A 32 -6.20 -16.96 -9.79
N LEU A 33 -6.72 -15.88 -9.19
CA LEU A 33 -6.56 -14.52 -9.70
C LEU A 33 -5.08 -14.07 -9.69
N ALA A 34 -4.35 -14.31 -8.60
CA ALA A 34 -2.93 -13.96 -8.55
C ALA A 34 -2.12 -14.71 -9.64
N ARG A 35 -2.47 -15.97 -9.91
CA ARG A 35 -1.82 -16.78 -10.95
C ARG A 35 -2.03 -16.20 -12.36
N SER A 36 -3.24 -15.75 -12.70
CA SER A 36 -3.49 -15.11 -14.00
C SER A 36 -2.77 -13.78 -14.12
N GLN A 37 -2.71 -12.99 -13.05
CA GLN A 37 -1.99 -11.72 -13.04
C GLN A 37 -0.49 -11.90 -13.26
N ILE A 38 0.10 -12.94 -12.64
CA ILE A 38 1.51 -13.30 -12.86
C ILE A 38 1.73 -13.75 -14.31
N LEU A 39 0.83 -14.56 -14.86
CA LEU A 39 0.91 -15.01 -16.25
C LEU A 39 0.89 -13.82 -17.22
N ARG A 40 -0.05 -12.89 -17.02
CA ARG A 40 -0.15 -11.64 -17.78
C ARG A 40 1.11 -10.78 -17.63
N ALA A 41 1.57 -10.54 -16.40
CA ALA A 41 2.75 -9.72 -16.14
C ALA A 41 4.02 -10.30 -16.79
N THR A 42 4.08 -11.62 -16.93
CA THR A 42 5.21 -12.35 -17.50
C THR A 42 5.07 -12.56 -19.01
N SER A 43 3.91 -12.26 -19.63
CA SER A 43 3.65 -12.55 -21.05
C SER A 43 4.65 -11.87 -22.01
N SER A 44 5.02 -10.61 -21.73
CA SER A 44 5.96 -9.84 -22.55
C SER A 44 7.40 -10.37 -22.55
N LYS A 45 7.80 -11.10 -21.49
CA LYS A 45 9.12 -11.74 -21.36
C LYS A 45 8.92 -13.11 -20.72
N SER A 46 8.21 -13.98 -21.43
CA SER A 46 7.84 -15.25 -20.87
C SER A 46 9.02 -16.22 -20.84
N LEU A 47 9.23 -16.83 -19.67
CA LEU A 47 10.16 -17.96 -19.50
C LEU A 47 9.55 -19.27 -20.02
N ILE A 48 8.23 -19.30 -20.18
CA ILE A 48 7.46 -20.50 -20.52
C ILE A 48 7.39 -20.60 -22.06
N PRO A 49 7.64 -21.79 -22.65
CA PRO A 49 7.49 -22.00 -24.09
C PRO A 49 6.06 -21.75 -24.60
N PRO A 50 5.88 -21.46 -25.90
CA PRO A 50 4.58 -21.03 -26.46
C PRO A 50 3.46 -22.05 -26.25
N ALA A 51 3.77 -23.35 -26.41
CA ALA A 51 2.79 -24.42 -26.22
C ALA A 51 2.23 -24.44 -24.79
N TYR A 52 3.09 -24.29 -23.78
CA TYR A 52 2.68 -24.30 -22.37
C TYR A 52 1.98 -23.01 -21.98
N HIS A 53 2.45 -21.85 -22.45
CA HIS A 53 1.79 -20.57 -22.17
C HIS A 53 0.35 -20.57 -22.67
N LYS A 54 0.14 -21.03 -23.91
CA LYS A 54 -1.19 -21.15 -24.53
C LYS A 54 -2.09 -22.16 -23.82
N ALA A 55 -1.55 -23.32 -23.43
CA ALA A 55 -2.32 -24.31 -22.67
C ALA A 55 -2.74 -23.76 -21.29
N LEU A 56 -1.86 -23.02 -20.62
CA LEU A 56 -2.16 -22.40 -19.33
C LEU A 56 -3.19 -21.28 -19.48
N SER A 57 -3.05 -20.38 -20.45
CA SER A 57 -4.00 -19.29 -20.66
C SER A 57 -5.39 -19.81 -20.98
N GLN A 58 -5.49 -20.82 -21.85
CA GLN A 58 -6.75 -21.49 -22.18
C GLN A 58 -7.37 -22.17 -20.95
N TYR A 59 -6.60 -22.97 -20.22
CA TYR A 59 -7.08 -23.62 -19.00
C TYR A 59 -7.58 -22.63 -17.95
N LEU A 60 -6.89 -21.52 -17.73
CA LEU A 60 -7.35 -20.47 -16.80
C LEU A 60 -8.60 -19.77 -17.34
N SER A 61 -8.67 -19.49 -18.65
CA SER A 61 -9.84 -18.86 -19.27
C SER A 61 -11.09 -19.73 -19.13
N ASP A 62 -10.95 -21.05 -19.29
CA ASP A 62 -12.06 -22.00 -19.17
C ASP A 62 -12.44 -22.19 -17.70
N ALA A 63 -11.48 -22.31 -16.80
CA ALA A 63 -11.75 -22.38 -15.36
C ALA A 63 -12.41 -21.12 -14.79
N PHE A 64 -12.16 -19.95 -15.38
CA PHE A 64 -12.86 -18.70 -15.03
C PHE A 64 -14.27 -18.62 -15.64
N LYS A 65 -14.50 -19.18 -16.83
CA LYS A 65 -15.85 -19.32 -17.42
C LYS A 65 -16.70 -20.28 -16.60
N ASP A 66 -16.16 -21.44 -16.26
CA ASP A 66 -16.84 -22.51 -15.52
C ASP A 66 -17.07 -22.15 -14.05
N GLY A 67 -16.40 -21.11 -13.55
CA GLY A 67 -16.51 -20.70 -12.14
C GLY A 67 -15.94 -21.71 -11.15
N VAL A 68 -15.07 -22.64 -11.61
CA VAL A 68 -14.46 -23.69 -10.77
C VAL A 68 -13.73 -23.11 -9.57
N TYR A 69 -13.17 -21.91 -9.72
CA TYR A 69 -12.43 -21.25 -8.67
C TYR A 69 -13.28 -20.40 -7.73
N LEU A 70 -14.51 -20.02 -8.09
CA LEU A 70 -15.43 -19.25 -7.23
C LEU A 70 -15.76 -20.02 -5.94
N LYS A 71 -15.89 -19.31 -4.82
CA LYS A 71 -16.23 -19.89 -3.52
C LYS A 71 -17.67 -20.33 -3.43
N ASP A 72 -18.55 -19.70 -4.21
CA ASP A 72 -19.98 -20.01 -4.25
C ASP A 72 -20.34 -21.03 -5.36
N GLY A 73 -19.34 -21.56 -6.08
CA GLY A 73 -19.51 -22.51 -7.18
C GLY A 73 -19.81 -21.85 -8.54
N PRO A 74 -20.10 -22.64 -9.60
CA PRO A 74 -20.38 -22.13 -10.93
C PRO A 74 -21.52 -21.10 -10.90
N PRO A 75 -21.41 -19.99 -11.64
CA PRO A 75 -22.44 -18.97 -11.67
C PRO A 75 -23.69 -19.55 -12.35
N ASN A 76 -24.68 -19.99 -11.55
CA ASN A 76 -26.03 -20.19 -12.06
C ASN A 76 -26.53 -18.86 -12.61
N GLY A 77 -26.98 -18.88 -13.85
CA GLY A 77 -27.14 -17.72 -14.75
C GLY A 77 -28.07 -16.58 -14.33
N ASP A 78 -28.60 -16.57 -13.10
CA ASP A 78 -29.57 -15.57 -12.62
C ASP A 78 -29.27 -15.00 -11.23
N ALA A 79 -28.07 -15.19 -10.69
CA ALA A 79 -27.61 -14.35 -9.59
C ALA A 79 -26.97 -13.10 -10.18
N ALA A 80 -27.81 -12.12 -10.54
CA ALA A 80 -27.39 -10.74 -10.59
C ALA A 80 -26.50 -10.52 -9.37
N SER A 81 -25.28 -10.05 -9.60
CA SER A 81 -24.39 -9.59 -8.56
C SER A 81 -25.17 -8.62 -7.70
N SER A 82 -25.79 -9.11 -6.63
CA SER A 82 -25.91 -8.29 -5.46
C SER A 82 -24.45 -8.00 -5.18
N ALA A 83 -24.08 -6.73 -5.38
CA ALA A 83 -23.06 -6.16 -4.55
C ALA A 83 -23.57 -6.44 -3.14
N ALA A 84 -23.27 -7.64 -2.63
CA ALA A 84 -23.59 -8.06 -1.29
C ALA A 84 -22.85 -7.01 -0.49
N ASN A 85 -23.63 -6.05 0.01
CA ASN A 85 -23.09 -4.82 0.53
C ASN A 85 -21.97 -5.21 1.47
N ALA A 86 -20.81 -4.58 1.35
CA ALA A 86 -19.68 -4.77 2.28
C ALA A 86 -20.11 -4.64 3.76
N LEU A 87 -21.25 -3.98 3.96
CA LEU A 87 -21.93 -3.70 5.21
C LEU A 87 -22.82 -4.85 5.71
N THR A 88 -23.21 -5.80 4.85
CA THR A 88 -24.04 -6.96 5.21
C THR A 88 -23.24 -8.24 5.40
N ASP A 89 -21.96 -8.28 5.01
CA ASP A 89 -21.07 -9.39 5.35
C ASP A 89 -20.32 -9.07 6.67
N PRO A 90 -20.66 -9.73 7.80
CA PRO A 90 -20.01 -9.49 9.09
C PRO A 90 -18.48 -9.63 9.03
N ALA A 91 -17.97 -10.46 8.12
CA ALA A 91 -16.53 -10.68 7.97
C ALA A 91 -15.81 -9.54 7.25
N ALA A 92 -16.48 -8.85 6.33
CA ALA A 92 -15.94 -7.68 5.61
C ALA A 92 -16.04 -6.43 6.48
N MET A 93 -17.12 -6.28 7.25
CA MET A 93 -17.29 -5.22 8.23
C MET A 93 -16.27 -5.34 9.38
N ASP A 94 -15.98 -6.54 9.87
CA ASP A 94 -14.92 -6.78 10.86
C ASP A 94 -13.53 -6.38 10.34
N GLY A 95 -13.23 -6.70 9.07
CA GLY A 95 -11.96 -6.32 8.45
C GLY A 95 -11.82 -4.81 8.28
N MET A 96 -12.91 -4.14 7.90
CA MET A 96 -12.99 -2.68 7.80
C MET A 96 -12.87 -2.01 9.17
N MET A 97 -13.58 -2.52 10.19
CA MET A 97 -13.49 -2.04 11.57
C MET A 97 -12.10 -2.26 12.17
N ALA A 98 -11.45 -3.39 11.87
CA ALA A 98 -10.07 -3.64 12.29
C ALA A 98 -9.09 -2.64 11.64
N GLY A 99 -9.28 -2.34 10.35
CA GLY A 99 -8.53 -1.29 9.64
C GLY A 99 -8.76 0.10 10.24
N MET A 100 -10.02 0.46 10.51
CA MET A 100 -10.38 1.73 11.14
C MET A 100 -9.85 1.85 12.56
N LYS A 101 -9.95 0.78 13.38
CA LYS A 101 -9.39 0.73 14.72
C LYS A 101 -7.88 0.91 14.69
N THR A 102 -7.20 0.24 13.75
CA THR A 102 -5.75 0.40 13.57
C THR A 102 -5.43 1.85 13.19
N GLN A 103 -6.16 2.45 12.25
CA GLN A 103 -5.97 3.86 11.86
C GLN A 103 -6.23 4.84 13.02
N MET A 104 -7.26 4.59 13.83
CA MET A 104 -7.54 5.40 15.03
C MET A 104 -6.42 5.28 16.08
N VAL A 105 -5.91 4.06 16.31
CA VAL A 105 -4.77 3.82 17.22
C VAL A 105 -3.50 4.54 16.75
N MET A 106 -3.34 4.74 15.44
CA MET A 106 -2.23 5.55 14.89
C MET A 106 -2.45 7.07 15.03
N MET A 107 -3.68 7.56 14.83
CA MET A 107 -3.97 9.00 14.79
C MET A 107 -4.13 9.63 16.19
N VAL A 108 -4.79 8.92 17.12
CA VAL A 108 -5.15 9.45 18.43
C VAL A 108 -3.94 9.94 19.24
N PRO A 109 -2.81 9.19 19.32
CA PRO A 109 -1.64 9.65 20.06
C PRO A 109 -1.09 10.96 19.51
N GLN A 110 -1.06 11.12 18.19
CA GLN A 110 -0.53 12.30 17.52
C GLN A 110 -1.34 13.56 17.85
N MET A 111 -2.66 13.45 17.85
CA MET A 111 -3.57 14.56 18.19
C MET A 111 -3.46 14.96 19.67
N ILE A 112 -3.42 13.97 20.57
CA ILE A 112 -3.30 14.22 22.02
C ILE A 112 -1.99 14.94 22.32
N ILE A 113 -0.87 14.48 21.74
CA ILE A 113 0.45 15.09 21.97
C ILE A 113 0.49 16.51 21.41
N MET A 114 -0.10 16.74 20.23
CA MET A 114 -0.19 18.08 19.64
C MET A 114 -0.99 19.05 20.55
N GLY A 115 -2.13 18.59 21.08
CA GLY A 115 -2.93 19.36 22.03
C GLY A 115 -2.21 19.61 23.36
N TRP A 116 -1.51 18.58 23.88
CA TRP A 116 -0.70 18.70 25.10
C TRP A 116 0.39 19.77 24.92
N ILE A 117 1.15 19.72 23.83
CA ILE A 117 2.23 20.67 23.56
C ILE A 117 1.68 22.10 23.42
N ASN A 118 0.54 22.26 22.75
CA ASN A 118 -0.09 23.57 22.62
C ASN A 118 -0.59 24.10 23.99
N PHE A 119 -1.18 23.26 24.86
CA PHE A 119 -1.67 23.73 26.16
C PHE A 119 -0.54 24.08 27.16
N PHE A 120 0.50 23.25 27.26
CA PHE A 120 1.56 23.44 28.26
C PHE A 120 2.74 24.30 27.77
N PHE A 121 2.95 24.35 26.45
CA PHE A 121 4.15 24.94 25.86
C PHE A 121 3.89 26.03 24.82
N GLN A 122 2.75 26.71 24.88
CA GLN A 122 2.43 27.83 24.00
C GLN A 122 3.08 29.15 24.43
N GLY A 123 3.35 30.04 23.48
CA GLY A 123 3.71 31.45 23.75
C GLY A 123 5.20 31.72 23.97
N PHE A 124 6.09 30.74 23.84
CA PHE A 124 7.53 30.94 24.01
C PHE A 124 8.36 30.42 22.84
N VAL A 125 9.55 31.01 22.71
CA VAL A 125 10.59 30.62 21.77
C VAL A 125 11.45 29.53 22.41
N LEU A 126 11.63 28.40 21.73
CA LEU A 126 12.33 27.24 22.28
C LEU A 126 13.80 27.18 21.82
N ILE A 127 14.02 27.28 20.50
CA ILE A 127 15.35 27.13 19.91
C ILE A 127 15.52 28.02 18.68
N LYS A 128 16.79 28.36 18.39
CA LYS A 128 17.23 29.01 17.17
C LYS A 128 17.85 28.00 16.22
N LEU A 129 17.35 27.90 15.00
CA LEU A 129 17.92 27.01 13.98
C LEU A 129 19.24 27.58 13.41
N PRO A 130 20.26 26.72 13.15
CA PRO A 130 21.58 27.14 12.68
C PRO A 130 21.65 27.41 11.17
N PHE A 131 20.53 27.35 10.45
CA PHE A 131 20.45 27.57 9.00
C PHE A 131 19.41 28.64 8.65
N PRO A 132 19.59 29.38 7.54
CA PRO A 132 18.62 30.37 7.08
C PRO A 132 17.35 29.69 6.56
N LEU A 133 16.19 30.29 6.84
CA LEU A 133 14.87 29.82 6.43
C LEU A 133 14.14 30.91 5.65
N THR A 134 13.29 30.51 4.70
CA THR A 134 12.47 31.45 3.91
C THR A 134 11.24 31.90 4.69
N PHE A 135 10.74 33.09 4.37
CA PHE A 135 9.60 33.71 5.06
C PHE A 135 8.31 32.87 5.02
N GLY A 136 8.15 32.01 4.00
CA GLY A 136 7.00 31.10 3.86
C GLY A 136 6.85 30.11 5.03
N PHE A 137 7.94 29.78 5.73
CA PHE A 137 7.88 28.90 6.91
C PHE A 137 7.49 29.64 8.19
N LYS A 138 7.44 30.97 8.19
CA LYS A 138 7.21 31.76 9.42
C LYS A 138 5.86 31.47 10.07
N SER A 139 4.78 31.43 9.30
CA SER A 139 3.43 31.11 9.81
C SER A 139 3.33 29.70 10.40
N MET A 140 4.16 28.77 9.90
CA MET A 140 4.22 27.40 10.40
C MET A 140 5.11 27.29 11.65
N LEU A 141 6.30 27.92 11.62
CA LEU A 141 7.34 27.77 12.64
C LEU A 141 7.09 28.63 13.90
N GLN A 142 6.38 29.74 13.75
CA GLN A 142 6.07 30.70 14.82
C GLN A 142 4.59 30.74 15.14
N ARG A 143 3.86 29.68 14.77
CA ARG A 143 2.49 29.50 15.24
C ARG A 143 2.52 29.56 16.76
N ASP A 144 1.71 30.45 17.31
CA ASP A 144 1.56 30.73 18.74
C ASP A 144 2.57 31.72 19.37
N ILE A 145 3.29 32.52 18.55
CA ILE A 145 4.16 33.61 19.03
C ILE A 145 3.69 34.95 18.44
N GLU A 146 3.32 35.90 19.31
CA GLU A 146 2.82 37.24 18.94
C GLU A 146 3.96 38.25 18.68
N ALA A 147 4.97 37.86 17.89
CA ALA A 147 6.13 38.70 17.56
C ALA A 147 6.35 38.78 16.04
N PRO A 148 5.66 39.71 15.33
CA PRO A 148 5.68 39.77 13.87
C PRO A 148 7.04 40.15 13.28
N ASP A 149 7.92 40.80 14.03
CA ASP A 149 9.24 41.23 13.56
C ASP A 149 10.37 40.23 13.87
N MET A 150 10.03 39.07 14.46
CA MET A 150 11.01 38.07 14.84
C MET A 150 11.60 37.34 13.62
N ASP A 151 12.91 37.07 13.66
CA ASP A 151 13.63 36.27 12.64
C ASP A 151 13.04 34.85 12.56
N VAL A 152 12.88 34.33 11.34
CA VAL A 152 12.28 33.01 11.03
C VAL A 152 13.07 31.85 11.63
N LYS A 153 14.34 32.07 12.00
CA LYS A 153 15.19 31.07 12.68
C LYS A 153 14.70 30.71 14.08
N TRP A 154 13.88 31.56 14.71
CA TRP A 154 13.30 31.30 16.02
C TRP A 154 12.05 30.46 15.87
N VAL A 155 12.02 29.34 16.59
CA VAL A 155 11.02 28.29 16.41
C VAL A 155 10.22 28.09 17.70
N SER A 156 8.89 27.96 17.57
CA SER A 156 7.99 27.63 18.66
C SER A 156 8.09 26.15 19.07
N SER A 157 7.58 25.83 20.25
CA SER A 157 7.53 24.45 20.77
C SER A 157 6.81 23.47 19.83
N LEU A 158 5.70 23.89 19.22
CA LEU A 158 4.90 23.10 18.30
C LEU A 158 5.67 22.74 17.03
N SER A 159 6.42 23.70 16.52
CA SER A 159 7.23 23.57 15.32
C SER A 159 8.43 22.67 15.55
N TRP A 160 9.05 22.78 16.73
CA TRP A 160 10.07 21.84 17.19
C TRP A 160 9.53 20.40 17.28
N TYR A 161 8.29 20.23 17.73
CA TYR A 161 7.62 18.94 17.71
C TYR A 161 7.45 18.37 16.30
N PHE A 162 6.94 19.17 15.35
CA PHE A 162 6.83 18.73 13.95
C PHE A 162 8.18 18.37 13.34
N LEU A 163 9.24 19.13 13.63
CA LEU A 163 10.60 18.79 13.18
C LEU A 163 11.06 17.43 13.74
N ASN A 164 10.82 17.16 15.02
CA ASN A 164 11.12 15.85 15.62
C ASN A 164 10.23 14.74 15.05
N LEU A 165 8.96 15.04 14.74
CA LEU A 165 8.03 14.08 14.16
C LEU A 165 8.54 13.53 12.82
N PHE A 166 8.96 14.42 11.92
CA PHE A 166 9.43 14.04 10.60
C PHE A 166 10.89 13.56 10.62
N GLY A 167 11.74 14.16 11.45
CA GLY A 167 13.17 13.84 11.52
C GLY A 167 13.48 12.49 12.18
N LEU A 168 12.64 12.01 13.10
CA LEU A 168 12.88 10.76 13.82
C LEU A 168 12.55 9.48 13.03
N ASN A 169 11.95 9.58 11.83
CA ASN A 169 11.64 8.40 11.02
C ASN A 169 12.90 7.58 10.68
N GLY A 170 13.98 8.25 10.26
CA GLY A 170 15.26 7.58 10.00
C GLY A 170 15.83 6.86 11.23
N PHE A 171 15.68 7.48 12.40
CA PHE A 171 16.07 6.87 13.67
C PHE A 171 15.22 5.63 14.01
N TYR A 172 13.89 5.70 13.85
CA TYR A 172 13.01 4.56 14.10
C TYR A 172 13.25 3.41 13.12
N ARG A 173 13.59 3.69 11.86
CA ARG A 173 13.97 2.65 10.88
C ARG A 173 15.25 1.92 11.28
N LEU A 174 16.22 2.64 11.84
CA LEU A 174 17.47 2.03 12.31
C LEU A 174 17.26 1.23 13.60
N PHE A 175 16.47 1.76 14.54
CA PHE A 175 16.31 1.17 15.87
C PHE A 175 15.24 0.05 15.94
N LEU A 176 14.15 0.17 15.18
CA LEU A 176 13.01 -0.76 15.18
C LEU A 176 12.84 -1.54 13.87
N GLY A 177 13.63 -1.22 12.83
CA GLY A 177 13.54 -1.87 11.51
C GLY A 177 12.56 -1.19 10.54
N GLY A 178 12.48 -1.75 9.32
CA GLY A 178 11.74 -1.16 8.19
C GLY A 178 10.21 -1.16 8.33
N ASP A 179 9.63 -2.15 9.01
CA ASP A 179 8.19 -2.30 9.23
C ASP A 179 7.71 -1.68 10.56
N ASN A 180 8.41 -0.64 11.04
CA ASN A 180 8.03 0.00 12.29
C ASN A 180 6.71 0.80 12.15
N SER A 181 5.94 0.79 13.22
CA SER A 181 4.68 1.54 13.38
C SER A 181 4.87 2.84 14.16
N ALA A 182 6.11 3.27 14.34
CA ALA A 182 6.48 4.55 14.95
C ALA A 182 6.54 5.69 13.92
N ASP A 183 6.45 5.37 12.62
CA ASP A 183 6.49 6.34 11.53
C ASP A 183 5.18 7.16 11.42
N SER A 184 5.16 8.33 12.04
CA SER A 184 4.05 9.27 11.98
C SER A 184 3.83 9.94 10.61
N SER A 185 4.79 9.85 9.67
CA SER A 185 4.65 10.46 8.34
C SER A 185 3.62 9.71 7.48
N ARG A 186 3.55 8.38 7.64
CA ARG A 186 2.54 7.54 6.97
C ARG A 186 1.13 7.88 7.43
N ASP A 187 0.94 8.26 8.69
CA ASP A 187 -0.40 8.58 9.22
C ASP A 187 -0.91 9.93 8.73
N MET A 188 -0.03 10.92 8.57
CA MET A 188 -0.44 12.23 8.03
C MET A 188 -0.88 12.13 6.57
N THR A 189 -0.21 11.29 5.76
CA THR A 189 -0.65 10.97 4.39
C THR A 189 -1.94 10.15 4.34
N MET A 190 -2.29 9.48 5.45
CA MET A 190 -3.48 8.64 5.59
C MET A 190 -4.58 9.32 6.43
N SER A 191 -4.44 10.63 6.69
CA SER A 191 -5.40 11.42 7.45
C SER A 191 -6.79 11.42 6.76
N PRO A 192 -7.89 11.31 7.53
CA PRO A 192 -9.27 11.37 7.00
C PRO A 192 -9.53 12.56 6.07
N PHE A 193 -8.81 13.67 6.28
CA PHE A 193 -8.94 14.90 5.51
C PHE A 193 -8.29 14.81 4.10
N ALA A 194 -7.24 14.01 3.94
CA ALA A 194 -6.63 13.72 2.64
C ALA A 194 -7.33 12.54 1.92
N SER A 195 -7.96 11.64 2.68
CA SER A 195 -8.70 10.49 2.13
C SER A 195 -10.12 10.81 1.66
N ALA A 196 -10.64 12.03 1.90
CA ALA A 196 -11.95 12.43 1.40
C ALA A 196 -12.05 12.44 -0.15
N GLY A 197 -10.91 12.40 -0.86
CA GLY A 197 -10.86 12.32 -2.32
C GLY A 197 -10.46 10.97 -2.90
N THR A 198 -10.03 9.99 -2.09
CA THR A 198 -9.45 8.73 -2.58
C THR A 198 -9.71 7.53 -1.68
N THR A 199 -10.86 7.49 -0.99
CA THR A 199 -11.36 6.25 -0.36
C THR A 199 -11.61 5.18 -1.42
N GLN A 200 -10.53 4.51 -1.86
CA GLN A 200 -10.55 3.09 -2.14
C GLN A 200 -10.87 2.39 -0.81
N LEU A 201 -12.14 2.50 -0.39
CA LEU A 201 -12.76 1.41 0.33
C LEU A 201 -12.42 0.18 -0.50
N SER A 202 -11.75 -0.78 0.12
CA SER A 202 -11.67 -2.13 -0.41
C SER A 202 -13.11 -2.64 -0.47
N GLN A 203 -13.79 -2.28 -1.56
CA GLN A 203 -15.08 -2.81 -1.92
C GLN A 203 -14.90 -4.33 -1.95
N PRO A 204 -15.83 -5.11 -1.36
CA PRO A 204 -15.81 -6.55 -1.47
C PRO A 204 -15.67 -6.87 -2.95
N GLN A 205 -14.52 -7.42 -3.28
CA GLN A 205 -14.17 -7.73 -4.64
C GLN A 205 -15.15 -8.79 -5.13
N ASP A 206 -16.04 -8.38 -6.02
CA ASP A 206 -16.94 -9.29 -6.71
C ASP A 206 -16.08 -10.17 -7.65
N PHE A 207 -15.64 -11.32 -7.14
CA PHE A 207 -14.71 -12.20 -7.82
C PHE A 207 -15.26 -12.70 -9.15
N ALA A 208 -16.59 -12.79 -9.31
CA ALA A 208 -17.21 -13.17 -10.58
C ALA A 208 -16.97 -12.11 -11.67
N LYS A 209 -17.05 -10.82 -11.32
CA LYS A 209 -16.71 -9.73 -12.25
C LYS A 209 -15.21 -9.64 -12.50
N LEU A 210 -14.39 -9.86 -11.47
CA LEU A 210 -12.95 -9.87 -11.61
C LEU A 210 -12.46 -11.00 -12.50
N PHE A 211 -13.03 -12.20 -12.39
CA PHE A 211 -12.67 -13.32 -13.27
C PHE A 211 -13.10 -13.08 -14.73
N LYS A 212 -14.24 -12.41 -14.97
CA LYS A 212 -14.62 -11.98 -16.32
C LYS A 212 -13.64 -10.95 -16.90
N ALA A 213 -13.32 -9.91 -16.13
CA ALA A 213 -12.36 -8.90 -16.55
C ALA A 213 -10.95 -9.48 -16.77
N GLU A 214 -10.55 -10.44 -15.95
CA GLU A 214 -9.24 -11.08 -16.04
C GLU A 214 -9.15 -12.05 -17.21
N ARG A 215 -10.24 -12.71 -17.60
CA ARG A 215 -10.31 -13.47 -18.85
C ARG A 215 -10.03 -12.56 -20.05
N ASP A 216 -10.72 -11.42 -20.14
CA ASP A 216 -10.56 -10.48 -21.26
C ASP A 216 -9.12 -9.91 -21.29
N ASN A 217 -8.53 -9.67 -20.11
CA ASN A 217 -7.13 -9.27 -19.99
C ASN A 217 -6.15 -10.38 -20.40
N LEU A 218 -6.46 -11.64 -20.12
CA LEU A 218 -5.63 -12.78 -20.52
C LEU A 218 -5.63 -12.92 -22.05
N GLU A 219 -6.80 -12.81 -22.69
CA GLU A 219 -6.93 -12.84 -24.15
C GLU A 219 -6.11 -11.71 -24.80
N LEU A 220 -6.13 -10.50 -24.25
CA LEU A 220 -5.29 -9.40 -24.72
C LEU A 220 -3.79 -9.69 -24.52
N SER A 221 -3.43 -10.31 -23.39
CA SER A 221 -2.03 -10.61 -23.07
C SER A 221 -1.41 -11.69 -23.95
N GLU A 222 -2.21 -12.56 -24.56
CA GLU A 222 -1.73 -13.53 -25.56
C GLU A 222 -1.15 -12.83 -26.79
N GLY A 223 -1.72 -11.70 -27.21
CA GLY A 223 -1.19 -10.90 -28.32
C GLY A 223 0.16 -10.23 -28.03
N GLN A 224 0.51 -10.08 -26.75
CA GLN A 224 1.78 -9.50 -26.29
C GLN A 224 2.81 -10.57 -25.90
N TYR A 225 2.50 -11.84 -26.15
CA TYR A 225 3.37 -12.93 -25.75
C TYR A 225 4.68 -12.90 -26.55
N THR A 226 5.80 -12.94 -25.83
CA THR A 226 7.13 -13.11 -26.44
C THR A 226 7.94 -14.08 -25.60
N TRP A 227 8.44 -15.14 -26.23
CA TRP A 227 9.24 -16.15 -25.55
C TRP A 227 10.71 -15.69 -25.48
N VAL A 228 11.26 -15.64 -24.26
CA VAL A 228 12.65 -15.22 -24.04
C VAL A 228 13.65 -16.20 -24.68
N GLY A 229 13.23 -17.45 -24.87
CA GLY A 229 14.06 -18.55 -25.37
C GLY A 229 14.33 -18.55 -26.88
N GLU A 230 13.58 -17.82 -27.70
CA GLU A 230 13.72 -17.87 -29.17
C GLU A 230 15.12 -17.45 -29.66
N ASP A 231 15.71 -16.46 -28.99
CA ASP A 231 17.03 -15.90 -29.33
C ASP A 231 18.09 -16.18 -28.26
N LEU A 232 17.84 -17.11 -27.33
CA LEU A 232 18.76 -17.32 -26.20
C LEU A 232 20.13 -17.79 -26.68
N ASP A 233 20.16 -18.72 -27.63
CA ASP A 233 21.39 -19.29 -28.20
C ASP A 233 22.23 -18.21 -28.87
N LEU A 234 21.58 -17.34 -29.67
CA LEU A 234 22.25 -16.22 -30.33
C LEU A 234 22.76 -15.17 -29.33
N LYS A 235 21.99 -14.87 -28.27
CA LYS A 235 22.42 -13.95 -27.20
C LYS A 235 23.63 -14.49 -26.44
N VAL A 236 23.64 -15.79 -26.12
CA VAL A 236 24.74 -16.46 -25.44
C VAL A 236 25.98 -16.48 -26.32
N LEU A 237 25.85 -16.86 -27.59
CA LEU A 237 26.96 -16.90 -28.54
C LEU A 237 27.56 -15.51 -28.80
N ARG A 238 26.75 -14.45 -28.86
CA ARG A 238 27.24 -13.05 -28.91
C ARG A 238 27.96 -12.64 -27.63
N LYS A 239 27.42 -13.01 -26.46
CA LYS A 239 28.04 -12.70 -25.16
C LYS A 239 29.45 -13.29 -25.05
N TYR A 240 29.68 -14.47 -25.62
CA TYR A 240 30.98 -15.15 -25.64
C TYR A 240 31.81 -14.89 -26.92
N GLY A 241 31.44 -13.90 -27.75
CA GLY A 241 32.22 -13.48 -28.91
C GLY A 241 32.30 -14.50 -30.05
N LYS A 242 31.40 -15.49 -30.09
CA LYS A 242 31.31 -16.50 -31.16
C LYS A 242 30.50 -16.02 -32.37
N LEU A 243 29.76 -14.92 -32.22
CA LEU A 243 28.99 -14.26 -33.27
C LEU A 243 29.27 -12.75 -33.28
N PRO A 244 29.22 -12.07 -34.44
CA PRO A 244 29.36 -10.62 -34.51
C PRO A 244 28.25 -9.91 -33.70
N PRO A 245 28.52 -8.71 -33.14
CA PRO A 245 27.52 -7.94 -32.43
C PRO A 245 26.36 -7.60 -33.36
N LYS A 246 25.13 -7.62 -32.82
CA LYS A 246 23.94 -7.27 -33.58
C LYS A 246 24.04 -5.77 -33.94
N LEU A 247 24.21 -5.47 -35.21
CA LEU A 247 23.99 -4.13 -35.76
C LEU A 247 22.47 -3.97 -35.85
N ASP A 248 21.87 -3.40 -34.80
CA ASP A 248 20.50 -2.87 -34.88
C ASP A 248 20.54 -1.46 -35.51
#